data_AF-A0A958XPF7-F1
#
_entry.id   AF-A0A958XPF7-F1
#
_cell.length_a   1.000
_cell.length_b   1.000
_cell.length_c   1.000
_cell.angle_alpha   90.00
_cell.angle_beta   90.00
_cell.angle_gamma   90.00
#
_symmetry.space_group_name_H-M   'P 1'
#
loop_
_entity.id
_entity.type
_entity.pdbx_description
1 polymer ?
#
loop_
_entity_poly.entity_id
_entity_poly.type
_entity_poly.pdbx_seq_one_letter_code
_entity_poly.pdbx_strand_id
1 'polypeptide(L)' 'MSIADELQILKFKPGQRIISQGEHSDKAYMILSGKVRVFMEDGTKIVELATLGEDEIFGESAI' A
#
# COMPACT_ATOMS: atom_id res chain seq x y z
N MET A 1 4.50 25.27 -8.88
CA MET A 1 4.11 24.25 -7.89
C MET A 1 4.85 22.98 -8.31
N SER A 2 5.99 22.72 -7.69
CA SER A 2 6.88 21.64 -8.12
C SER A 2 6.46 20.35 -7.45
N ILE A 3 6.38 19.27 -8.23
CA ILE A 3 6.05 17.89 -7.81
C ILE A 3 7.06 17.33 -6.76
N ALA A 4 8.13 18.06 -6.47
CA ALA A 4 9.27 17.60 -5.68
C ALA A 4 9.12 17.72 -4.14
N ASP A 5 8.01 18.27 -3.61
CA ASP A 5 7.89 18.59 -2.17
C ASP A 5 7.21 17.52 -1.29
N GLU A 6 6.67 16.41 -1.83
CA GLU A 6 5.82 15.50 -1.03
C GLU A 6 6.21 14.02 -1.05
N LEU A 7 7.47 13.69 -1.36
CA LEU A 7 7.96 12.33 -1.15
C LEU A 7 8.35 12.12 0.32
N GLN A 8 7.54 11.37 1.05
CA GLN A 8 7.78 11.02 2.46
C GLN A 8 8.19 9.55 2.61
N ILE A 9 9.31 9.29 3.29
CA ILE A 9 9.71 7.94 3.66
C ILE A 9 8.89 7.51 4.89
N LEU A 10 8.06 6.49 4.70
CA LEU A 10 7.26 5.88 5.76
C LEU A 10 7.82 4.51 6.15
N LYS A 11 7.74 4.17 7.43
CA LYS A 11 8.18 2.87 7.96
C LYS A 11 7.02 2.17 8.65
N PHE A 12 6.84 0.90 8.34
CA PHE A 12 5.78 0.07 8.88
C PHE A 12 6.37 -1.16 9.58
N LYS A 13 5.69 -1.62 10.63
CA LYS A 13 6.04 -2.89 11.30
C LYS A 13 5.41 -4.06 10.55
N PRO A 14 5.97 -5.28 10.66
CA PRO A 14 5.32 -6.48 10.14
C PRO A 14 3.87 -6.61 10.65
N GLY A 15 2.93 -6.84 9.73
CA GLY A 15 1.49 -6.95 10.04
C GLY A 15 0.75 -5.62 10.20
N GLN A 16 1.43 -4.48 10.14
CA GLN A 16 0.78 -3.18 10.16
C GLN A 16 0.01 -2.93 8.86
N ARG A 17 -1.26 -2.49 8.97
CA ARG A 17 -2.06 -2.08 7.81
C ARG A 17 -1.56 -0.74 7.27
N ILE A 18 -1.30 -0.69 5.96
CA ILE A 18 -0.80 0.52 5.28
C ILE A 18 -1.98 1.35 4.76
N ILE A 19 -2.87 0.72 3.99
CA ILE A 19 -4.13 1.28 3.48
C ILE A 19 -5.22 0.21 3.50
N SER A 20 -6.48 0.64 3.42
CA SER A 20 -7.65 -0.24 3.34
C SER A 20 -8.44 0.00 2.05
N GLN A 21 -9.12 -1.03 1.54
CA GLN A 21 -9.99 -0.88 0.36
C GLN A 21 -11.14 0.09 0.65
N GLY A 22 -11.44 0.98 -0.31
CA GLY A 22 -12.50 1.99 -0.18
C GLY A 22 -12.13 3.17 0.72
N GLU A 23 -10.88 3.23 1.20
CA GLU A 23 -10.35 4.43 1.85
C GLU A 23 -10.00 5.45 0.75
N HIS A 24 -10.67 6.62 0.78
CA HIS A 24 -10.31 7.73 -0.11
C HIS A 24 -8.86 8.17 0.19
N SER A 25 -7.98 7.98 -0.79
CA SER A 25 -6.58 8.36 -0.69
C SER A 25 -6.05 8.74 -2.06
N ASP A 26 -5.47 9.93 -2.17
CA ASP A 26 -4.76 10.37 -3.38
C ASP A 26 -3.27 9.97 -3.36
N LYS A 27 -2.91 8.95 -2.55
CA LYS A 27 -1.52 8.53 -2.32
C LYS A 27 -1.21 7.19 -2.98
N ALA A 28 -0.09 7.14 -3.69
CA ALA A 28 0.56 5.92 -4.10
C ALA A 28 1.83 5.67 -3.27
N TYR A 29 2.23 4.41 -3.15
CA TYR A 29 3.38 3.98 -2.36
C TYR A 29 4.33 3.16 -3.23
N MET A 30 5.63 3.42 -3.09
CA MET A 30 6.70 2.60 -3.64
C MET A 30 7.41 1.85 -2.52
N ILE A 31 7.64 0.55 -2.70
CA ILE A 31 8.30 -0.27 -1.69
C ILE A 31 9.81 -0.08 -1.81
N LEU A 32 10.40 0.67 -0.87
CA LEU A 32 11.85 0.87 -0.81
C LEU A 32 12.59 -0.34 -0.20
N SER A 33 11.92 -1.12 0.65
CA SER A 33 12.46 -2.35 1.24
C SER A 33 11.37 -3.14 1.97
N GLY A 34 11.48 -4.47 1.98
CA GLY A 34 10.57 -5.37 2.67
C GLY A 34 9.53 -6.01 1.74
N LYS A 35 8.42 -6.47 2.32
CA LYS A 35 7.32 -7.11 1.58
C LYS A 35 5.97 -6.58 2.06
N VAL A 36 5.05 -6.39 1.12
CA VAL A 36 3.67 -5.97 1.37
C VAL A 36 2.73 -7.05 0.89
N ARG A 37 1.81 -7.49 1.76
CA ARG A 37 0.76 -8.43 1.37
C ARG A 37 -0.50 -7.67 1.00
N VAL A 38 -1.03 -7.93 -0.19
CA VAL A 38 -2.32 -7.41 -0.66
C VAL A 38 -3.35 -8.51 -0.53
N PHE A 39 -4.49 -8.21 0.09
CA PHE A 39 -5.57 -9.16 0.31
C PHE A 39 -6.92 -8.44 0.30
N MET A 40 -7.97 -9.19 -0.02
CA MET A 40 -9.36 -8.77 0.19
C MET A 40 -9.90 -9.41 1.46
N GLU A 41 -10.69 -8.64 2.21
CA GLU A 41 -11.48 -9.11 3.34
C GLU A 41 -12.97 -9.10 2.92
N ASP A 42 -13.62 -10.26 2.95
CA ASP A 42 -15.06 -10.41 2.72
C ASP A 42 -15.66 -11.16 3.91
N GLY A 43 -16.19 -10.38 4.87
CA GLY A 43 -16.67 -10.91 6.16
C GLY A 43 -15.55 -11.60 6.94
N THR A 44 -15.62 -12.94 7.05
CA THR A 44 -14.61 -13.76 7.74
C THR A 44 -13.54 -14.33 6.80
N LYS A 45 -13.70 -14.14 5.49
CA LYS A 45 -12.79 -14.69 4.49
C LYS A 45 -11.71 -13.67 4.16
N ILE A 46 -10.46 -14.09 4.29
CA ILE A 46 -9.30 -13.34 3.81
C ILE A 46 -8.77 -14.06 2.58
N VAL A 47 -8.67 -13.35 1.46
CA VAL A 47 -8.10 -13.86 0.21
C VAL A 47 -6.86 -13.04 -0.12
N GLU A 48 -5.68 -13.66 -0.01
CA GLU A 48 -4.43 -13.06 -0.48
C GLU A 48 -4.45 -12.97 -2.01
N LEU A 49 -4.16 -11.79 -2.54
CA LEU A 49 -4.12 -11.52 -3.97
C LEU A 49 -2.70 -11.48 -4.51
N ALA A 50 -1.80 -10.86 -3.75
CA ALA A 50 -0.41 -10.69 -4.12
C ALA A 50 0.48 -10.46 -2.90
N THR A 51 1.76 -10.77 -3.06
CA THR A 51 2.82 -10.29 -2.18
C THR A 51 3.78 -9.47 -3.04
N LEU A 52 3.87 -8.18 -2.73
CA LEU A 52 4.71 -7.20 -3.42
C LEU A 52 6.06 -7.04 -2.69
N GLY A 53 7.11 -6.78 -3.43
CA GLY A 53 8.48 -6.58 -2.97
C GLY A 53 9.05 -5.22 -3.36
N GLU A 54 10.36 -5.07 -3.20
CA GLU A 54 11.12 -3.86 -3.53
C GLU A 54 10.87 -3.40 -4.98
N ASP A 55 10.85 -2.08 -5.19
CA ASP A 55 10.57 -1.37 -6.45
C ASP A 55 9.13 -1.49 -6.99
N GLU A 56 8.28 -2.31 -6.39
CA GLU A 56 6.85 -2.37 -6.75
C GLU A 56 6.05 -1.22 -6.14
N ILE A 57 5.01 -0.80 -6.87
CA ILE A 57 4.11 0.31 -6.51
C ILE A 57 2.73 -0.25 -6.18
N PHE A 58 2.04 0.36 -5.21
CA PHE A 58 0.64 0.06 -4.90
C PHE A 58 -0.12 1.31 -4.45
N GLY A 59 -1.46 1.22 -4.43
CA GLY A 59 -2.34 2.34 -4.03
C GLY A 59 -2.71 3.30 -5.17
N GLU A 60 -2.28 3.04 -6.40
CA GLU A 60 -2.54 3.90 -7.58
C GLU A 60 -4.00 3.93 -8.04
N SER A 61 -4.78 2.90 -7.71
CA SER A 61 -6.18 2.73 -8.12
C SER A 61 -7.17 2.94 -6.97
N ALA A 62 -6.83 3.77 -5.98
CA ALA A 62 -7.80 4.16 -4.96
C ALA A 62 -8.99 4.88 -5.63
N ILE A 63 -10.21 4.36 -5.42
CA ILE A 63 -11.48 4.90 -5.93
C ILE A 63 -12.25 5.46 -4.74
#